data_AF-A0A6P5S6Y4-F1
#
_entry.id   AF-A0A6P5S6Y4-F1
#
_cell.length_a   1.000
_cell.length_b   1.000
_cell.length_c   1.000
_cell.angle_alpha   90.00
_cell.angle_beta   90.00
_cell.angle_gamma   90.00
#
_symmetry.space_group_name_H-M   'P 1'
#
loop_
_entity.id
_entity.type
_entity.pdbx_description
1 polymer ?
#
loop_
_entity_poly.entity_id
_entity_poly.type
_entity_poly.pdbx_seq_one_letter_code
_entity_poly.pdbx_strand_id
1 'polypeptide(L)' 'MVNTTKGLFISCDIPMAQFIINYNNTLPPSQQFIIHVLDSTHLFVQPHAAEMIRSAISEFRDQNSYEKPT' A
#
# COMPACT_ATOMS: atom_id res chain seq x y z
N MET A 1 -4.08 28.48 -9.29
CA MET A 1 -4.56 27.92 -8.01
C MET A 1 -3.85 26.60 -7.79
N VAL A 2 -3.35 26.35 -6.58
CA VAL A 2 -2.65 25.10 -6.22
C VAL A 2 -3.52 24.29 -5.28
N ASN A 3 -3.66 22.99 -5.53
CA ASN A 3 -4.40 22.09 -4.64
C ASN A 3 -3.39 21.37 -3.73
N THR A 4 -3.56 21.46 -2.42
CA THR A 4 -2.65 20.83 -1.44
C THR A 4 -3.43 19.81 -0.63
N THR A 5 -3.06 18.54 -0.78
CA THR A 5 -3.65 17.43 -0.03
C THR A 5 -2.60 16.85 0.90
N LYS A 6 -2.92 16.72 2.19
CA LYS A 6 -2.06 16.00 3.15
C LYS A 6 -2.22 14.50 2.92
N GLY A 7 -1.10 13.78 2.85
CA GLY A 7 -1.09 12.34 2.59
C GLY A 7 0.18 11.69 3.14
N LEU A 8 0.23 10.37 3.01
CA LEU A 8 1.40 9.57 3.32
C LEU A 8 2.15 9.25 2.03
N PHE A 9 3.45 9.50 2.03
CA PHE A 9 4.35 9.07 0.97
C PHE A 9 4.91 7.68 1.31
N ILE A 10 4.77 6.74 0.38
CA ILE A 10 5.28 5.38 0.50
C ILE A 10 6.36 5.18 -0.57
N SER A 11 7.52 4.72 -0.14
CA SER A 11 8.61 4.25 -0.99
C SER A 11 8.82 2.76 -0.73
N CYS A 12 8.76 1.96 -1.78
CA CYS A 12 8.96 0.51 -1.71
C CYS A 12 9.47 -0.04 -3.04
N ASP A 13 9.87 -1.31 -3.07
CA ASP A 13 10.21 -2.00 -4.29
C ASP A 13 8.98 -2.25 -5.18
N ILE A 14 9.21 -2.46 -6.47
CA ILE A 14 8.17 -2.60 -7.49
C ILE A 14 7.11 -3.67 -7.14
N PRO A 15 7.46 -4.90 -6.71
CA PRO A 15 6.43 -5.90 -6.41
C PRO A 15 5.57 -5.50 -5.21
N MET A 16 6.14 -4.82 -4.21
CA MET A 16 5.37 -4.30 -3.09
C MET A 16 4.42 -3.18 -3.51
N ALA A 17 4.85 -2.27 -4.38
CA ALA A 17 3.98 -1.23 -4.94
C ALA A 17 2.80 -1.86 -5.72
N GLN A 18 3.07 -2.88 -6.54
CA GLN A 18 2.02 -3.62 -7.24
C GLN A 18 1.05 -4.33 -6.31
N PHE A 19 1.55 -4.93 -5.22
CA PHE A 19 0.71 -5.52 -4.18
C PHE A 19 -0.23 -4.47 -3.56
N ILE A 20 0.29 -3.30 -3.17
CA ILE A 20 -0.51 -2.22 -2.57
C ILE A 20 -1.56 -1.69 -3.56
N ILE A 21 -1.19 -1.50 -4.83
CA ILE A 21 -2.12 -1.07 -5.89
C ILE A 21 -3.25 -2.09 -6.07
N ASN A 22 -2.90 -3.37 -6.15
CA ASN A 22 -3.89 -4.44 -6.30
C ASN A 22 -4.81 -4.49 -5.07
N TYR A 23 -4.24 -4.44 -3.86
CA TYR A 23 -5.01 -4.41 -2.62
C TYR A 23 -6.01 -3.25 -2.59
N ASN A 24 -5.59 -2.03 -2.95
CA ASN A 24 -6.49 -0.89 -3.10
C ASN A 24 -7.61 -1.13 -4.12
N ASN A 25 -7.33 -1.82 -5.22
CA ASN A 25 -8.34 -2.13 -6.25
C ASN A 25 -9.35 -3.20 -5.81
N THR A 26 -9.02 -4.03 -4.84
CA THR A 26 -9.96 -5.01 -4.25
C THR A 26 -10.95 -4.38 -3.27
N LEU A 27 -10.67 -3.17 -2.78
CA LEU A 27 -11.53 -2.48 -1.83
C LEU A 27 -12.70 -1.78 -2.55
N PRO A 28 -13.85 -1.63 -1.87
CA PRO A 28 -14.93 -0.77 -2.34
C PRO A 28 -14.44 0.67 -2.59
N PRO A 29 -15.05 1.43 -3.52
CA PRO A 29 -14.63 2.81 -3.83
C PRO A 29 -14.55 3.74 -2.62
N SER A 30 -15.41 3.54 -1.61
CA SER A 30 -15.42 4.33 -0.37
C SER A 30 -14.22 4.06 0.55
N GLN A 31 -13.50 2.96 0.33
CA GLN A 31 -12.37 2.50 1.15
C GLN A 31 -11.05 2.54 0.39
N GLN A 32 -11.06 2.94 -0.89
CA GLN A 32 -9.83 3.16 -1.64
C GLN A 32 -9.03 4.30 -1.02
N PHE A 33 -7.75 4.06 -0.84
CA PHE A 33 -6.83 4.92 -0.10
C PHE A 33 -5.72 5.51 -0.96
N ILE A 34 -5.48 5.01 -2.18
CA ILE A 34 -4.48 5.59 -3.08
C ILE A 34 -5.00 6.91 -3.65
N ILE A 35 -4.24 7.99 -3.44
CA ILE A 35 -4.53 9.31 -4.01
C ILE A 35 -3.85 9.39 -5.39
N HIS A 36 -2.55 9.08 -5.45
CA HIS A 36 -1.77 9.06 -6.70
C HIS A 36 -0.74 7.93 -6.70
N VAL A 37 -0.58 7.28 -7.85
CA VAL A 37 0.62 6.50 -8.17
C VAL A 37 1.62 7.47 -8.78
N LEU A 38 2.76 7.70 -8.12
CA LEU A 38 3.75 8.69 -8.56
C LEU A 38 4.70 8.08 -9.60
N ASP A 39 5.13 6.85 -9.35
CA ASP A 39 5.90 6.01 -10.28
C ASP A 39 5.79 4.52 -9.87
N SER A 40 6.68 3.65 -10.37
CA SER A 40 6.66 2.21 -10.09
C SER A 40 7.08 1.82 -8.66
N THR A 41 7.64 2.75 -7.89
CA THR A 41 8.19 2.52 -6.54
C THR A 41 7.62 3.47 -5.49
N HIS A 42 6.92 4.52 -5.91
CA HIS A 42 6.40 5.56 -5.04
C HIS A 42 4.89 5.73 -5.17
N LEU A 43 4.21 5.75 -4.01
CA LEU A 43 2.77 5.93 -3.89
C LEU A 43 2.45 7.09 -2.95
N PHE A 44 1.41 7.84 -3.26
CA PHE A 44 0.83 8.85 -2.38
C PHE A 44 -0.56 8.42 -1.96
N VAL A 45 -0.75 8.20 -0.65
CA VAL A 45 -1.97 7.58 -0.09
C VAL A 45 -2.59 8.42 1.01
N GLN A 46 -3.82 8.07 1.38
CA GLN A 46 -4.53 8.68 2.50
C GLN A 46 -3.82 8.37 3.84
N PRO A 47 -3.70 9.33 4.77
CA PRO A 47 -2.94 9.14 6.01
C PRO A 47 -3.41 7.99 6.90
N HIS A 48 -4.71 7.70 6.91
CA HIS A 48 -5.30 6.67 7.78
C HIS A 48 -5.06 5.23 7.28
N ALA A 49 -4.57 5.06 6.05
CA ALA A 49 -4.30 3.74 5.49
C ALA A 49 -2.99 3.13 5.98
N ALA A 50 -2.17 3.88 6.73
CA ALA A 50 -0.84 3.45 7.17
C ALA A 50 -0.87 2.11 7.92
N GLU A 51 -1.75 1.97 8.91
CA GLU A 51 -1.86 0.74 9.70
C GLU A 51 -2.42 -0.42 8.88
N MET A 52 -3.47 -0.15 8.09
CA MET A 52 -4.07 -1.13 7.18
C MET A 52 -3.03 -1.73 6.22
N ILE A 53 -2.24 -0.87 5.57
CA ILE A 53 -1.19 -1.29 4.63
C ILE A 53 -0.13 -2.12 5.36
N ARG A 54 0.31 -1.70 6.55
CA ARG A 54 1.31 -2.44 7.34
C ARG A 54 0.83 -3.84 7.71
N SER A 55 -0.41 -3.97 8.17
CA SER A 55 -1.01 -5.26 8.51
C SER A 55 -1.12 -6.17 7.29
N ALA A 56 -1.65 -5.66 6.18
CA ALA A 56 -1.78 -6.43 4.94
C ALA A 56 -0.42 -6.90 4.39
N ILE A 57 0.63 -6.07 4.47
CA ILE A 57 1.99 -6.45 4.06
C ILE A 57 2.57 -7.51 5.00
N SER A 58 2.34 -7.40 6.31
CA SER A 58 2.80 -8.43 7.26
C SER A 58 2.17 -9.78 6.96
N GLU A 59 0.85 -9.82 6.82
CA GLU A 59 0.11 -11.05 6.50
C GLU A 59 0.57 -11.63 5.16
N PHE A 60 0.75 -10.79 4.14
CA PHE A 60 1.27 -11.22 2.86
C PHE A 60 2.67 -11.83 2.99
N ARG A 61 3.57 -11.19 3.74
CA ARG A 61 4.92 -11.71 3.95
C ARG A 61 4.90 -13.03 4.71
N ASP A 62 4.08 -13.15 5.73
CA ASP A 62 4.00 -14.35 6.56
C ASP A 62 3.45 -15.55 5.75
N GLN A 63 2.48 -15.33 4.87
CA GLN A 63 1.97 -16.35 3.95
C GLN A 63 2.99 -16.80 2.88
N ASN A 64 3.93 -15.92 2.51
CA ASN A 64 4.93 -16.18 1.49
C ASN A 64 6.31 -16.56 2.08
N SER A 65 6.43 -16.59 3.41
CA SER A 65 7.66 -16.99 4.09
C SER A 65 7.58 -18.44 4.51
N TYR A 66 8.57 -19.24 4.09
CA TYR A 66 8.74 -20.59 4.61
C TYR A 66 9.58 -20.55 5.89
N GLU A 67 8.99 -20.99 7.00
CA GLU A 67 9.74 -21.28 8.21
C GLU A 67 10.02 -22.78 8.30
N LYS A 68 11.29 -23.13 8.52
CA LYS A 68 11.69 -24.53 8.70
C LYS A 68 11.04 -25.07 9.99
N PRO A 69 10.31 -26.20 9.93
CA PRO A 69 9.82 -26.87 11.13
C PRO A 69 11.00 -27.27 12.02
N THR A 70 10.97 -26.86 13.30
CA THR A 70 11.91 -27.30 14.33
C THR A 70 11.66 -28.73 14.78
#